data_AF-A0A2E1LAL9-F1
#
_entry.id   AF-A0A2E1LAL9-F1
#
_cell.length_a   1.000
_cell.length_b   1.000
_cell.length_c   1.000
_cell.angle_alpha   90.00
_cell.angle_beta   90.00
_cell.angle_gamma   90.00
#
_symmetry.space_group_name_H-M   'P 1'
#
loop_
_entity.id
_entity.type
_entity.pdbx_description
1 polymer ?
#
loop_
_entity_poly.entity_id
_entity_poly.type
_entity_poly.pdbx_seq_one_letter_code
_entity_poly.pdbx_strand_id
1 'polypeptide(L)'
;MDMDDEKLLTSFNESKYSLEYFFGVFCLLLLLPTIILAYGEFRDIIDYFEYGGDFNDIISWVLYTTTIFSILLFSGLKFTSNIKSKKIRVGSGIFIILLSTINLFSRFSDFEEERRNIGFDESWLEFFYWSSTHETLELVFLGIIIGFFILKS
;
A
#
# COMPACT_ATOMS: atom_id res chain seq x y z
N MET A 1 11.27 -23.46 -36.68
CA MET A 1 11.03 -22.21 -35.95
C MET A 1 11.40 -21.12 -36.92
N ASP A 2 10.42 -20.36 -37.40
CA ASP A 2 10.59 -19.48 -38.55
C ASP A 2 11.29 -18.19 -38.12
N MET A 3 12.03 -17.57 -39.04
CA MET A 3 12.81 -16.35 -38.76
C MET A 3 11.92 -15.16 -38.34
N ASP A 4 10.65 -15.20 -38.75
CA ASP A 4 9.62 -14.23 -38.36
C ASP A 4 9.12 -14.42 -36.91
N ASP A 5 9.10 -15.66 -36.40
CA ASP A 5 8.72 -15.97 -35.01
C ASP A 5 9.76 -15.42 -34.02
N GLU A 6 11.05 -15.51 -34.37
CA GLU A 6 12.15 -15.03 -33.53
C GLU A 6 12.20 -13.50 -33.43
N LYS A 7 11.90 -12.81 -34.54
CA LYS A 7 11.82 -11.35 -34.61
C LYS A 7 10.62 -10.80 -33.84
N LEU A 8 9.50 -11.53 -33.86
CA LEU A 8 8.31 -11.17 -33.09
C LEU A 8 8.55 -11.36 -31.57
N LEU A 9 9.18 -12.47 -31.16
CA LEU A 9 9.52 -12.74 -29.76
C LEU A 9 10.50 -11.72 -29.16
N THR A 10 11.50 -11.30 -29.93
CA THR A 10 12.49 -10.29 -29.50
C THR A 10 11.84 -8.92 -29.30
N SER A 11 11.03 -8.46 -30.28
CA SER A 11 10.29 -7.19 -30.14
C SER A 11 9.29 -7.20 -28.98
N PHE A 12 8.60 -8.32 -28.76
CA PHE A 12 7.67 -8.51 -27.65
C PHE A 12 8.40 -8.42 -26.30
N ASN A 13 9.54 -9.09 -26.16
CA ASN A 13 10.33 -9.05 -24.94
C ASN A 13 10.87 -7.64 -24.64
N GLU A 14 11.40 -6.93 -25.64
CA GLU A 14 11.87 -5.55 -25.46
C GLU A 14 10.75 -4.60 -25.04
N SER A 15 9.57 -4.71 -25.66
CA SER A 15 8.40 -3.90 -25.29
C SER A 15 7.94 -4.16 -23.86
N LYS A 16 7.97 -5.43 -23.42
CA LYS A 16 7.62 -5.84 -22.06
C LYS A 16 8.62 -5.29 -21.03
N TYR A 17 9.93 -5.40 -21.31
CA TYR A 17 10.96 -4.82 -20.45
C TYR A 17 10.82 -3.30 -20.33
N SER A 18 10.46 -2.62 -21.43
CA SER A 18 10.21 -1.18 -21.43
C SER A 18 9.00 -0.79 -20.57
N LEU A 19 7.90 -1.54 -20.68
CA LEU A 19 6.68 -1.29 -19.91
C LEU A 19 6.88 -1.57 -18.41
N GLU A 20 7.49 -2.70 -18.06
CA GLU A 20 7.80 -3.04 -16.66
C GLU A 20 8.68 -1.95 -16.03
N TYR A 21 9.74 -1.53 -16.73
CA TYR A 21 10.60 -0.47 -16.24
C TYR A 21 9.86 0.87 -16.07
N PHE A 22 9.06 1.27 -17.06
CA PHE A 22 8.25 2.49 -17.00
C PHE A 22 7.29 2.48 -15.82
N PHE A 23 6.58 1.37 -15.62
CA PHE A 23 5.69 1.19 -14.48
C PHE A 23 6.44 1.29 -13.14
N GLY A 24 7.64 0.68 -13.06
CA GLY A 24 8.48 0.78 -11.89
C GLY A 24 8.90 2.22 -11.56
N VAL A 25 9.32 2.99 -12.57
CA VAL A 25 9.64 4.41 -12.40
C VAL A 25 8.41 5.21 -11.99
N PHE A 26 7.25 4.93 -12.58
CA PHE A 26 5.99 5.58 -12.22
C PHE A 26 5.63 5.35 -10.74
N CYS A 27 5.74 4.12 -10.23
CA CYS A 27 5.53 3.84 -8.80
C CYS A 27 6.49 4.64 -7.91
N LEU A 28 7.75 4.80 -8.30
CA LEU A 28 8.72 5.59 -7.53
C LEU A 28 8.43 7.08 -7.59
N LEU A 29 7.98 7.60 -8.73
CA LEU A 29 7.55 9.00 -8.87
C LEU A 29 6.34 9.31 -7.99
N LEU A 30 5.41 8.36 -7.86
CA LEU A 30 4.25 8.49 -6.97
C LEU A 30 4.62 8.57 -5.48
N LEU A 31 5.85 8.21 -5.06
CA LEU A 31 6.27 8.42 -3.68
C LEU A 31 6.28 9.92 -3.30
N LEU A 32 6.55 10.81 -4.25
CA LEU A 32 6.57 12.26 -4.00
C LEU A 32 5.20 12.81 -3.57
N PRO A 33 4.11 12.65 -4.35
CA PRO A 33 2.80 13.10 -3.92
C PRO A 33 2.34 12.37 -2.64
N THR A 34 2.67 11.08 -2.47
CA THR A 34 2.34 10.35 -1.23
C THR A 34 3.01 10.97 0.00
N ILE A 35 4.29 11.37 -0.08
CA ILE A 35 4.98 12.05 1.02
C ILE A 35 4.34 13.41 1.31
N ILE A 36 3.97 14.17 0.28
CA ILE A 36 3.37 15.50 0.44
C ILE A 36 2.01 15.37 1.16
N LEU A 37 1.17 14.43 0.73
CA LEU A 37 -0.12 14.16 1.37
C LEU A 37 0.06 13.69 2.82
N ALA A 38 0.95 12.71 3.06
CA ALA A 38 1.23 12.22 4.40
C ALA A 38 1.71 13.32 5.34
N TYR A 39 2.54 14.25 4.85
CA TYR A 39 2.98 15.40 5.64
C TYR A 39 1.85 16.37 5.98
N GLY A 40 0.92 16.59 5.03
CA GLY A 40 -0.30 17.36 5.27
C GLY A 40 -1.15 16.74 6.38
N GLU A 41 -1.46 15.45 6.26
CA GLU A 41 -2.24 14.72 7.28
C GLU A 41 -1.53 14.70 8.64
N PHE A 42 -0.20 14.55 8.66
CA PHE A 42 0.58 14.61 9.89
C PHE A 42 0.43 15.94 10.63
N ARG A 43 0.41 17.05 9.89
CA ARG A 43 0.18 18.39 10.45
C ARG A 43 -1.19 18.49 11.07
N ASP A 44 -2.21 18.01 10.37
CA ASP A 44 -3.60 18.02 10.86
C ASP A 44 -3.75 17.17 12.13
N ILE A 45 -3.07 16.02 12.20
CA ILE A 45 -3.07 15.15 13.39
C ILE A 45 -2.37 15.81 14.57
N ILE A 46 -1.22 16.48 14.37
CA ILE A 46 -0.55 17.23 15.44
C ILE A 46 -1.46 18.33 15.96
N ASP A 47 -2.07 19.10 15.07
CA ASP A 47 -2.99 20.16 15.45
C ASP A 47 -4.18 19.58 16.23
N TYR A 48 -4.74 18.44 15.81
CA TYR A 48 -5.80 17.73 16.54
C TYR A 48 -5.36 17.23 17.92
N PHE A 49 -4.10 16.77 18.03
CA PHE A 49 -3.51 16.32 19.29
C PHE A 49 -3.43 17.44 20.33
N GLU A 50 -3.19 18.69 19.89
CA GLU A 50 -3.22 19.87 20.78
C GLU A 50 -4.59 20.10 21.43
N TYR A 51 -5.68 19.66 20.78
CA TYR A 51 -7.06 19.77 21.29
C TYR A 51 -7.56 18.50 21.99
N GLY A 52 -6.67 17.57 22.34
CA GLY A 52 -7.01 16.34 23.06
C GLY A 52 -7.25 15.12 22.16
N GLY A 53 -6.64 15.10 20.96
CA GLY A 53 -6.68 13.95 20.05
C GLY A 53 -6.08 12.66 20.63
N ASP A 54 -6.42 11.53 20.02
CA ASP A 54 -6.03 10.20 20.48
C ASP A 54 -4.68 9.77 19.87
N PHE A 55 -3.85 9.09 20.66
CA PHE A 55 -2.65 8.43 20.16
C PHE A 55 -2.98 7.34 19.12
N ASN A 56 -4.16 6.74 19.18
CA ASN A 56 -4.61 5.76 18.18
C ASN A 56 -4.69 6.38 16.78
N ASP A 57 -5.05 7.66 16.65
CA ASP A 57 -5.10 8.37 15.36
C ASP A 57 -3.70 8.44 14.71
N ILE A 58 -2.67 8.70 15.52
CA ILE A 58 -1.27 8.73 15.06
C ILE A 58 -0.85 7.34 14.57
N ILE A 59 -1.17 6.29 15.33
CA ILE A 59 -0.82 4.91 14.97
C ILE A 59 -1.50 4.52 13.66
N SER A 60 -2.80 4.78 13.54
CA SER A 60 -3.61 4.51 12.36
C SER A 60 -3.09 5.25 11.12
N TRP A 61 -2.67 6.52 11.27
CA TRP A 61 -2.02 7.28 10.20
C TRP A 61 -0.65 6.73 9.80
N VAL A 62 0.22 6.40 10.78
CA VAL A 62 1.54 5.80 10.51
C VAL A 62 1.37 4.50 9.75
N LEU A 63 0.42 3.65 10.16
CA LEU A 63 0.15 2.38 9.49
C LEU A 63 -0.31 2.60 8.05
N TYR A 64 -1.31 3.46 7.84
CA TYR A 64 -1.82 3.78 6.51
C TYR A 64 -0.72 4.31 5.58
N THR A 65 -0.01 5.36 6.01
CA THR A 65 1.07 5.99 5.23
C THR A 65 2.19 5.00 4.94
N THR A 66 2.61 4.22 5.93
CA THR A 66 3.68 3.23 5.74
C THR A 66 3.23 2.13 4.78
N THR A 67 1.96 1.71 4.81
CA THR A 67 1.41 0.71 3.88
C THR A 67 1.51 1.22 2.43
N ILE A 68 0.95 2.39 2.11
CA ILE A 68 0.97 2.91 0.74
C ILE A 68 2.41 3.21 0.27
N PHE A 69 3.24 3.76 1.15
CA PHE A 69 4.64 4.04 0.84
C PHE A 69 5.42 2.75 0.53
N SER A 70 5.24 1.71 1.35
CA SER A 70 5.92 0.42 1.16
C SER A 70 5.47 -0.26 -0.14
N ILE A 71 4.17 -0.24 -0.44
CA ILE A 71 3.64 -0.79 -1.69
C ILE A 71 4.29 -0.11 -2.90
N LEU A 72 4.30 1.23 -2.94
CA LEU A 72 4.87 1.99 -4.04
C LEU A 72 6.38 1.76 -4.16
N LEU A 73 7.10 1.81 -3.05
CA LEU A 73 8.56 1.64 -3.02
C LEU A 73 8.96 0.25 -3.51
N PHE A 74 8.44 -0.82 -2.90
CA PHE A 74 8.88 -2.17 -3.25
C PHE A 74 8.34 -2.63 -4.61
N SER A 75 7.15 -2.16 -5.03
CA SER A 75 6.70 -2.37 -6.41
C SER A 75 7.63 -1.67 -7.39
N GLY A 76 7.94 -0.40 -7.16
CA GLY A 76 8.85 0.38 -8.00
C GLY A 76 10.24 -0.24 -8.12
N LEU A 77 10.82 -0.65 -6.99
CA LEU A 77 12.12 -1.33 -6.95
C LEU A 77 12.09 -2.72 -7.62
N LYS A 78 10.98 -3.46 -7.50
CA LYS A 78 10.81 -4.76 -8.16
C LYS A 78 10.77 -4.61 -9.68
N PHE A 79 9.96 -3.66 -10.19
CA PHE A 79 9.76 -3.48 -11.63
C PHE A 79 10.94 -2.78 -12.33
N THR A 80 11.72 -1.96 -11.61
CA THR A 80 12.99 -1.40 -12.11
C THR A 80 14.17 -2.37 -12.05
N SER A 81 13.95 -3.64 -11.65
CA SER A 81 15.00 -4.66 -11.48
C SER A 81 16.08 -4.28 -10.44
N ASN A 82 15.76 -3.39 -9.50
CA ASN A 82 16.67 -2.98 -8.42
C ASN A 82 16.70 -4.01 -7.27
N ILE A 83 15.68 -4.87 -7.13
CA ILE A 83 15.69 -5.98 -6.18
C ILE A 83 16.27 -7.24 -6.83
N LYS A 84 17.61 -7.37 -6.81
CA LYS A 84 18.30 -8.55 -7.36
C LYS A 84 18.39 -9.72 -6.37
N SER A 85 18.31 -9.43 -5.06
CA SER A 85 18.43 -10.44 -4.01
C SER A 85 17.09 -11.11 -3.72
N LYS A 86 17.04 -12.44 -3.89
CA LYS A 86 15.88 -13.27 -3.51
C LYS A 86 15.47 -13.06 -2.05
N LYS A 87 16.42 -12.85 -1.13
CA LYS A 87 16.13 -12.60 0.30
C LYS A 87 15.42 -11.26 0.50
N ILE A 88 15.88 -10.20 -0.16
CA ILE A 88 15.26 -8.86 -0.07
C ILE A 88 13.86 -8.88 -0.69
N ARG A 89 13.70 -9.55 -1.82
CA ARG A 89 12.39 -9.72 -2.47
C ARG A 89 11.40 -10.46 -1.58
N VAL A 90 11.81 -11.60 -1.02
CA VAL A 90 10.93 -12.37 -0.13
C VAL A 90 10.63 -11.60 1.16
N GLY A 91 11.65 -10.96 1.76
CA GLY A 91 11.47 -10.14 2.96
C GLY A 91 10.50 -8.98 2.73
N SER A 92 10.64 -8.25 1.62
CA SER A 92 9.74 -7.12 1.28
C SER A 92 8.31 -7.57 1.02
N GLY A 93 8.11 -8.70 0.32
CA GLY A 93 6.78 -9.26 0.11
C GLY A 93 6.10 -9.65 1.43
N ILE A 94 6.81 -10.36 2.32
CA ILE A 94 6.29 -10.71 3.66
C ILE A 94 6.00 -9.44 4.47
N PHE A 95 6.92 -8.48 4.45
CA PHE A 95 6.78 -7.21 5.17
C PHE A 95 5.51 -6.46 4.76
N ILE A 96 5.23 -6.33 3.45
CA ILE A 96 4.01 -5.67 2.97
C ILE A 96 2.76 -6.42 3.43
N ILE A 97 2.75 -7.75 3.35
CA ILE A 97 1.59 -8.55 3.78
C ILE A 97 1.32 -8.35 5.27
N LEU A 98 2.36 -8.44 6.11
CA LEU A 98 2.25 -8.23 7.54
C LEU A 98 1.77 -6.82 7.88
N LEU A 99 2.36 -5.80 7.25
CA LEU A 99 1.98 -4.42 7.46
C LEU A 99 0.52 -4.16 7.06
N SER A 100 0.09 -4.69 5.92
CA SER A 100 -1.31 -4.60 5.46
C SER A 100 -2.26 -5.31 6.41
N THR A 101 -1.84 -6.46 6.96
CA THR A 101 -2.63 -7.22 7.93
C THR A 101 -2.76 -6.48 9.26
N ILE A 102 -1.68 -5.85 9.74
CA ILE A 102 -1.72 -5.02 10.95
C ILE A 102 -2.62 -3.80 10.74
N ASN A 103 -2.54 -3.14 9.58
CA ASN A 103 -3.41 -2.03 9.23
C ASN A 103 -4.89 -2.46 9.22
N LEU A 104 -5.20 -3.64 8.68
CA LEU A 104 -6.54 -4.21 8.74
C LEU A 104 -7.05 -4.38 10.18
N PHE A 105 -6.23 -4.97 11.07
CA PHE A 105 -6.59 -5.15 12.47
C PHE A 105 -6.79 -3.83 13.21
N SER A 106 -5.99 -2.81 12.90
CA SER A 106 -6.17 -1.46 13.45
C SER A 106 -7.58 -0.94 13.17
N ARG A 107 -8.08 -1.10 11.94
CA ARG A 107 -9.42 -0.64 11.55
C ARG A 107 -10.55 -1.39 12.23
N PHE A 108 -10.36 -2.69 12.47
CA PHE A 108 -11.31 -3.46 13.26
C PHE A 108 -11.35 -3.00 14.73
N SER A 109 -10.21 -2.57 15.27
CA SER A 109 -10.13 -2.01 16.62
C SER A 109 -10.82 -0.65 16.71
N ASP A 110 -10.55 0.25 15.76
CA ASP A 110 -11.15 1.59 15.69
C ASP A 110 -12.69 1.50 15.70
N PHE A 111 -13.26 0.60 14.89
CA PHE A 111 -14.72 0.39 14.85
C PHE A 111 -15.32 -0.05 16.19
N GLU A 112 -14.67 -1.01 16.85
CA GLU A 112 -15.15 -1.54 18.12
C GLU A 112 -15.10 -0.46 19.22
N GLU A 113 -14.12 0.45 19.13
CA GLU A 113 -13.99 1.59 20.02
C GLU A 113 -15.05 2.67 19.75
N GLU A 114 -15.27 3.06 18.50
CA GLU A 114 -16.32 4.01 18.10
C GLU A 114 -17.72 3.53 18.49
N ARG A 115 -18.01 2.25 18.24
CA ARG A 115 -19.27 1.60 18.64
C ARG A 115 -19.50 1.69 20.15
N ARG A 116 -18.45 1.48 20.95
CA ARG A 116 -18.54 1.50 22.42
C ARG A 116 -18.61 2.92 23.00
N ASN A 117 -17.85 3.85 22.45
CA ASN A 117 -17.68 5.19 23.03
C ASN A 117 -18.76 6.18 22.59
N ILE A 118 -19.27 6.06 21.36
CA ILE A 118 -20.20 7.06 20.76
C ILE A 118 -21.66 6.58 20.87
N GLY A 119 -21.90 5.38 21.39
CA GLY A 119 -23.25 4.77 21.39
C GLY A 119 -23.72 4.48 19.96
N PHE A 120 -22.76 4.21 19.08
CA PHE A 120 -22.95 4.10 17.65
C PHE A 120 -23.49 2.71 17.33
N ASP A 121 -24.79 2.62 17.02
CA ASP A 121 -25.50 1.35 16.79
C ASP A 121 -25.46 0.90 15.31
N GLU A 122 -24.64 1.55 14.49
CA GLU A 122 -24.47 1.18 13.08
C GLU A 122 -23.90 -0.22 12.91
N SER A 123 -24.36 -0.88 11.86
CA SER A 123 -23.93 -2.22 11.50
C SER A 123 -22.49 -2.20 10.96
N TRP A 124 -21.80 -3.34 11.03
CA TRP A 124 -20.48 -3.51 10.39
C TRP A 124 -20.50 -3.15 8.90
N LEU A 125 -21.64 -3.36 8.23
CA LEU A 125 -21.79 -3.04 6.81
C LEU A 125 -21.73 -1.53 6.56
N GLU A 126 -22.43 -0.73 7.37
CA GLU A 126 -22.42 0.74 7.23
C GLU A 126 -21.04 1.33 7.49
N PHE A 127 -20.32 0.80 8.48
CA PHE A 127 -18.93 1.20 8.73
C PHE A 127 -18.00 0.92 7.55
N PHE A 128 -18.17 -0.22 6.88
CA PHE A 128 -17.39 -0.52 5.67
C PHE A 128 -17.73 0.39 4.49
N TYR A 129 -18.87 1.08 4.51
CA TYR A 129 -19.23 2.07 3.49
C TYR A 129 -18.66 3.46 3.75
N TRP A 130 -18.10 3.74 4.93
CA TRP A 130 -17.45 5.02 5.19
C TRP A 130 -16.24 5.18 4.28
N SER A 131 -16.10 6.36 3.66
CA SER A 131 -15.05 6.62 2.64
C SER A 131 -13.65 6.26 3.18
N SER A 132 -13.34 6.70 4.39
CA SER A 132 -12.04 6.43 5.05
C SER A 132 -11.79 4.94 5.28
N THR A 133 -12.81 4.21 5.75
CA THR A 133 -12.74 2.76 5.98
C THR A 133 -12.62 2.00 4.67
N HIS A 134 -13.44 2.34 3.68
CA HIS A 134 -13.48 1.71 2.37
C HIS A 134 -12.13 1.86 1.65
N GLU A 135 -11.61 3.09 1.57
CA GLU A 135 -10.31 3.39 0.95
C GLU A 135 -9.16 2.64 1.64
N THR A 136 -9.21 2.54 2.97
CA THR A 136 -8.20 1.79 3.73
C THR A 136 -8.27 0.29 3.46
N LEU A 137 -9.48 -0.28 3.37
CA LEU A 137 -9.66 -1.70 3.03
C LEU A 137 -9.13 -2.02 1.63
N GLU A 138 -9.42 -1.17 0.64
CA GLU A 138 -8.87 -1.31 -0.70
C GLU A 138 -7.34 -1.32 -0.67
N LEU A 139 -6.73 -0.39 0.07
CA LEU A 139 -5.28 -0.32 0.23
C LEU A 139 -4.71 -1.59 0.88
N VAL A 140 -5.36 -2.09 1.94
CA VAL A 140 -4.96 -3.32 2.62
C VAL A 140 -5.00 -4.51 1.67
N PHE A 141 -6.10 -4.69 0.93
CA PHE A 141 -6.23 -5.81 0.00
C PHE A 141 -5.21 -5.71 -1.14
N LEU A 142 -5.02 -4.51 -1.68
CA LEU A 142 -3.99 -4.25 -2.68
C LEU A 142 -2.59 -4.59 -2.14
N GLY A 143 -2.30 -4.21 -0.90
CA GLY A 143 -1.04 -4.53 -0.23
C GLY A 143 -0.80 -6.03 -0.10
N ILE A 144 -1.80 -6.80 0.35
CA ILE A 144 -1.71 -8.26 0.46
C ILE A 144 -1.45 -8.88 -0.92
N ILE A 145 -2.21 -8.47 -1.93
CA ILE A 145 -2.10 -8.98 -3.31
C ILE A 145 -0.72 -8.67 -3.89
N ILE A 146 -0.27 -7.42 -3.80
CA ILE A 146 1.03 -6.98 -4.31
C ILE A 146 2.17 -7.69 -3.56
N GLY A 147 2.09 -7.78 -2.24
CA GLY A 147 3.05 -8.51 -1.42
C GLY A 147 3.19 -9.96 -1.87
N PHE A 148 2.06 -10.63 -2.15
CA PHE A 148 2.07 -11.99 -2.71
C PHE A 148 2.72 -12.06 -4.10
N PHE A 149 2.43 -11.09 -4.99
CA PHE A 149 3.08 -11.04 -6.31
C PHE A 149 4.59 -10.84 -6.21
N ILE A 150 5.07 -10.00 -5.29
CA ILE A 150 6.50 -9.82 -5.04
C ILE A 150 7.15 -11.14 -4.57
N LEU A 151 6.47 -11.91 -3.71
CA LEU A 151 6.97 -13.21 -3.25
C LEU A 151 7.15 -14.22 -4.38
N LYS A 152 6.12 -14.34 -5.22
CA LYS A 152 6.03 -15.34 -6.29
C LYS A 152 6.97 -15.06 -7.47
N SER A 153 7.30 -13.79 -7.70
CA SER A 153 8.03 -13.30 -8.88
C SER A 153 9.54 -13.52 -8.80
#